data_AF-A0A7C1QPI8-F1
#
_entry.id   AF-A0A7C1QPI8-F1
#
_cell.length_a   1.000
_cell.length_b   1.000
_cell.length_c   1.000
_cell.angle_alpha   90.00
_cell.angle_beta   90.00
_cell.angle_gamma   90.00
#
_symmetry.space_group_name_H-M   'P 1'
#
loop_
_entity.id
_entity.type
_entity.pdbx_description
1 polymer ?
#
loop_
_entity_poly.entity_id
_entity_poly.type
_entity_poly.pdbx_seq_one_letter_code
_entity_poly.pdbx_strand_id
1 'polypeptide(L)' 'MAQLYSPCYDVWEHSEDPGTVLRTRNNVRPVFVSPGHLIDLKGAIDIVLKCTENYRIPEPLRRADHLSKKLKKN' A
#
# COMPACT_ATOMS: atom_id res chain seq x y z
N MET A 1 4.65 -10.34 22.20
CA MET A 1 3.32 -10.84 21.83
C MET A 1 2.82 -10.15 20.57
N ALA A 2 3.41 -10.51 19.42
CA ALA A 2 2.84 -10.44 18.07
C ALA A 2 3.73 -11.27 17.13
N GLN A 3 4.14 -12.45 17.58
CA GLN A 3 4.88 -13.46 16.80
C GLN A 3 3.89 -14.38 16.06
N LEU A 4 2.85 -13.81 15.42
CA LEU A 4 1.78 -14.60 14.78
C LEU A 4 1.21 -13.95 13.50
N TYR A 5 2.05 -13.21 12.77
CA TYR A 5 1.79 -12.85 11.38
C TYR A 5 3.09 -13.10 10.62
N SER A 6 3.12 -14.13 9.76
CA SER A 6 4.03 -14.14 8.61
C SER A 6 3.22 -13.75 7.39
N PRO A 7 3.11 -12.46 7.04
CA PRO A 7 2.68 -12.05 5.72
C PRO A 7 3.95 -12.05 4.86
N CYS A 8 3.85 -12.61 3.67
CA CYS A 8 4.94 -12.58 2.69
C CYS A 8 5.14 -11.14 2.19
N TYR A 9 5.76 -10.27 2.99
CA TYR A 9 6.17 -8.94 2.56
C TYR A 9 7.64 -9.01 2.11
N ASP A 10 7.87 -9.01 0.80
CA ASP A 10 9.19 -8.71 0.24
C ASP A 10 9.43 -7.20 0.37
N VAL A 11 9.63 -6.70 1.59
CA VAL A 11 9.98 -5.29 1.84
C VAL A 11 11.46 -5.13 1.51
N TRP A 12 11.76 -4.41 0.43
CA TRP A 12 13.11 -3.93 0.15
C TRP A 12 13.20 -2.51 0.69
N GLU A 13 14.02 -2.29 1.71
CA GLU A 13 14.36 -0.98 2.27
C GLU A 13 15.88 -0.84 2.24
N HIS A 14 16.44 0.04 1.40
CA HIS A 14 17.76 0.62 1.68
C HIS A 14 17.60 1.90 2.51
N SER A 15 18.62 2.21 3.30
CA SER A 15 18.67 3.39 4.16
C SER A 15 18.61 4.73 3.41
N GLU A 16 18.74 4.73 2.08
CA GLU A 16 18.63 5.91 1.20
C GLU A 16 17.45 5.83 0.21
N ASP A 17 16.65 4.76 0.26
CA ASP A 17 15.60 4.54 -0.74
C ASP A 17 14.38 5.46 -0.50
N PRO A 18 13.82 6.08 -1.57
CA PRO A 18 12.65 6.95 -1.48
C PRO A 18 11.33 6.18 -1.28
N GLY A 19 11.36 4.86 -1.06
CA GLY A 19 10.16 4.04 -0.94
C GLY A 19 10.44 2.54 -0.81
N THR A 20 9.38 1.74 -0.72
CA THR A 20 9.44 0.28 -0.62
C THR A 20 8.45 -0.41 -1.55
N VAL A 21 8.70 -1.69 -1.82
CA VAL A 21 7.80 -2.59 -2.56
C VAL A 21 7.01 -3.41 -1.54
N LEU A 22 5.69 -3.26 -1.53
CA LEU A 22 4.82 -3.90 -0.57
C LEU A 22 3.88 -4.90 -1.25
N ARG A 23 4.01 -6.17 -0.88
CA ARG A 23 3.08 -7.22 -1.33
C ARG A 23 1.86 -7.26 -0.41
N THR A 24 0.77 -6.64 -0.83
CA THR A 24 -0.49 -6.60 -0.05
C THR A 24 -1.32 -7.88 -0.15
N ARG A 25 -1.09 -8.71 -1.18
CA ARG A 25 -1.75 -10.02 -1.37
C ARG A 25 -0.79 -11.06 -1.92
N ASN A 26 -0.98 -12.30 -1.47
CA ASN A 26 -0.26 -13.47 -2.00
C ASN A 26 -0.55 -13.65 -3.50
N ASN A 27 0.49 -13.99 -4.27
CA ASN A 27 0.43 -14.26 -5.71
C ASN A 27 -0.14 -13.12 -6.58
N VAL A 28 -0.15 -11.88 -6.07
CA VAL A 28 -0.53 -10.69 -6.83
C VAL A 28 0.66 -9.75 -6.93
N ARG A 29 0.72 -8.97 -8.01
CA ARG A 29 1.75 -7.93 -8.18
C ARG A 29 1.79 -7.02 -6.93
N PRO A 30 2.98 -6.66 -6.43
CA PRO A 30 3.10 -5.76 -5.28
C PRO A 30 2.67 -4.33 -5.64
N VAL A 31 2.51 -3.48 -4.63
CA VAL A 31 2.35 -2.04 -4.77
C VAL A 31 3.65 -1.34 -4.38
N PHE A 32 3.93 -0.20 -4.99
CA PHE A 32 5.08 0.63 -4.64
C PHE A 32 4.58 1.72 -3.69
N VAL A 33 5.23 1.87 -2.54
CA VAL A 33 4.86 2.82 -1.49
C VAL A 33 6.04 3.74 -1.26
N SER A 34 5.80 5.04 -1.33
CA SER A 34 6.78 6.07 -0.95
C SER A 34 6.15 6.99 0.09
N PRO A 35 6.95 7.53 1.02
CA PRO A 35 6.46 8.55 1.93
C PRO A 35 6.11 9.83 1.15
N GLY A 36 5.06 10.49 1.59
CA GLY A 36 4.68 11.83 1.11
C GLY A 36 5.23 12.93 2.01
N HIS A 37 4.49 14.03 2.13
CA HIS A 37 4.83 15.12 3.05
C HIS A 37 4.46 14.75 4.51
N LEU A 38 5.36 15.04 5.47
CA LEU A 38 5.16 14.85 6.91
C LEU A 38 4.86 13.41 7.35
N ILE A 39 5.39 12.42 6.63
CA ILE A 39 5.25 11.02 6.99
C ILE A 39 6.56 10.30 6.72
N ASP A 40 6.95 9.39 7.61
CA ASP A 40 8.07 8.50 7.40
C ASP A 40 7.64 7.26 6.60
N LEU A 41 8.61 6.49 6.10
CA LEU A 41 8.33 5.31 5.29
C LEU A 41 7.50 4.28 6.07
N LYS A 42 7.83 4.08 7.35
CA LYS A 42 7.11 3.16 8.23
C LYS A 42 5.64 3.56 8.41
N GLY A 43 5.37 4.84 8.68
CA GLY A 43 4.01 5.37 8.77
C GLY A 43 3.24 5.21 7.46
N ALA A 44 3.89 5.42 6.32
CA ALA A 44 3.28 5.22 5.01
C ALA A 44 2.89 3.74 4.78
N ILE A 45 3.78 2.79 5.12
CA ILE A 45 3.51 1.35 5.04
C ILE A 45 2.33 0.97 5.93
N ASP A 46 2.31 1.42 7.18
CA ASP A 46 1.24 1.13 8.14
C ASP A 46 -0.13 1.60 7.65
N ILE A 47 -0.20 2.81 7.07
CA ILE A 47 -1.44 3.33 6.47
C ILE A 47 -1.86 2.46 5.29
N VAL A 48 -0.94 2.12 4.38
CA VAL A 48 -1.24 1.30 3.21
C VAL A 48 -1.80 -0.06 3.63
N LEU A 49 -1.15 -0.75 4.59
CA LEU A 49 -1.60 -2.05 5.09
C LEU A 49 -2.97 -1.98 5.75
N LYS A 50 -3.22 -0.97 6.60
CA LYS A 50 -4.55 -0.76 7.22
C LYS A 50 -5.64 -0.46 6.19
N CYS A 51 -5.28 0.11 5.05
CA CYS A 51 -6.21 0.39 3.96
C CYS A 51 -6.29 -0.72 2.90
N THR A 52 -5.50 -1.80 3.02
CA THR A 52 -5.53 -2.95 2.08
C THR A 52 -5.99 -4.22 2.79
N GLU A 53 -7.31 -4.44 2.82
CA GLU A 53 -7.89 -5.67 3.36
C GLU A 53 -8.15 -6.70 2.25
N ASN A 54 -9.06 -6.37 1.33
CA ASN A 54 -9.61 -7.34 0.37
C ASN A 54 -9.01 -7.24 -1.04
N TYR A 55 -8.32 -6.15 -1.36
CA TYR A 55 -7.83 -5.85 -2.71
C TYR A 55 -6.34 -5.53 -2.69
N ARG A 56 -5.70 -5.65 -3.86
CA ARG A 56 -4.31 -5.23 -4.07
C ARG A 56 -4.12 -3.74 -3.79
N ILE A 57 -5.07 -2.93 -4.25
CA ILE A 57 -5.04 -1.46 -4.21
C ILE A 57 -5.74 -0.98 -2.93
N PRO A 58 -5.16 0.00 -2.19
CA PRO A 58 -5.79 0.57 -1.02
C PRO A 58 -7.21 1.04 -1.29
N GLU A 59 -8.09 0.78 -0.34
CA GLU A 59 -9.51 1.09 -0.42
C GLU A 59 -9.77 2.58 -0.76
N PRO A 60 -9.05 3.57 -0.20
CA PRO A 60 -9.21 4.97 -0.58
C PRO A 60 -8.89 5.25 -2.06
N LEU A 61 -7.80 4.66 -2.56
CA LEU A 61 -7.38 4.84 -3.96
C LEU A 61 -8.37 4.17 -4.93
N ARG A 62 -8.90 3.00 -4.54
CA ARG A 62 -9.93 2.29 -5.30
C ARG A 62 -11.23 3.11 -5.37
N ARG A 63 -11.66 3.74 -4.27
CA ARG A 63 -12.82 4.64 -4.26
C ARG A 63 -12.60 5.86 -5.16
N ALA A 64 -11.43 6.48 -5.09
CA ALA A 64 -11.09 7.63 -5.93
C ALA A 64 -11.12 7.28 -7.43
N ASP A 65 -10.54 6.15 -7.83
CA ASP A 65 -10.56 5.67 -9.22
C ASP A 65 -11.99 5.40 -9.72
N HIS A 66 -12.82 4.75 -8.90
CA HIS A 66 -14.23 4.51 -9.22
C HIS A 66 -15.01 5.82 -9.41
N LEU A 67 -14.78 6.81 -8.53
CA LEU A 67 -15.43 8.12 -8.61
C LEU A 67 -15.00 8.86 -9.88
N SER A 68 -13.70 8.89 -10.18
CA SER A 68 -13.15 9.53 -11.39
C SER A 68 -13.77 8.95 -12.67
N LYS A 69 -13.89 7.62 -12.76
CA LYS A 69 -14.54 6.92 -13.88
C LYS A 69 -16.02 7.24 -14.01
N LYS A 70 -16.74 7.39 -12.88
CA LYS A 70 -18.15 7.75 -12.88
C LYS A 70 -18.37 9.16 -13.39
N LEU A 71 -17.55 10.12 -12.96
CA LEU A 71 -17.64 11.52 -13.39
C LEU A 71 -17.30 11.72 -14.86
N LYS A 72 -16.35 10.96 -15.41
CA LYS A 72 -15.95 11.04 -16.83
C LYS A 72 -17.04 10.58 -17.82
N LYS A 73 -18.04 9.82 -17.37
CA LYS A 73 -19.12 9.30 -18.22
C LYS A 73 -20.30 10.27 -18.43
N ASN A 74 -20.24 11.46 -17.84
CA ASN A 74 -21.21 12.54 -18.03
C ASN A 74 -20.63 13.62 -18.94
#